data_AF-A0A2N5W9N8-F1
#
_entry.id   AF-A0A2N5W9N8-F1
#
_cell.length_a   1.000
_cell.length_b   1.000
_cell.length_c   1.000
_cell.angle_alpha   90.00
_cell.angle_beta   90.00
_cell.angle_gamma   90.00
#
_symmetry.space_group_name_H-M   'P 1'
#
loop_
_entity.id
_entity.type
_entity.pdbx_description
1 polymer ?
#
loop_
_entity_poly.entity_id
_entity_poly.type
_entity_poly.pdbx_seq_one_letter_code
_entity_poly.pdbx_strand_id
1 'polypeptide(L)'
;MTEHFITLSTTEPNNNIGIVKLRHADVNSQAIVAQIVENGQSKNFEGLQPFFCLMAQEITGQGITEEPVRTFNPTKGTLEYTVSDNALQMVGRNEAYFSFRKQSRGRWIEQFSTRSFHYIVEKAVYSQLFKDSNYWWTFKELYREFQTSITDGTKTWEDFVSSSKEMLESINPDGNIIQLIDALTGDDGTVYPSLKERLDNENNRYSLEESFEFGGGVRKIFSEALEDFKDSLDQSKFNLAVNTDSHAEDNQALQQYPASYLSFSHLANIRTLHEVVDAIHINGDTVHGDALNIEEVRHQNETAVSLFKDYPLQCDVFFTMGNHDDGSGRKKNNLLGNNLTPNDVLSESDFKSIYRTERLNGEVRDGDSIYYYKDYPDKKIRVISLNSSEVSEQIIDENGLIKYPRFTNHSYSEKQLDWLANVALMGVSEDYHTLILQHTPLCFGWALEGSNYFNHDMVRDIILAFMEGKKYVGQSTSGIPEFDAAVGADFSEQGSRIFVGLFSGHLHNEANYNSELGFNNITLLNSIPDKDDRLVDTLQEEAFNVLEIDKAERKVNIKGFGAASSRSYIY
;
A
#
# COMPACT_ATOMS: atom_id res chain seq x y z
N MET A 1 58.65 7.25 -45.93
CA MET A 1 59.28 6.60 -44.78
C MET A 1 60.37 5.69 -45.33
N THR A 2 61.58 5.75 -44.81
CA THR A 2 62.69 4.88 -45.24
C THR A 2 62.52 3.52 -44.57
N GLU A 3 62.45 2.45 -45.36
CA GLU A 3 62.24 1.10 -44.87
C GLU A 3 63.54 0.28 -44.91
N HIS A 4 63.88 -0.35 -43.79
CA HIS A 4 65.04 -1.22 -43.63
C HIS A 4 64.58 -2.67 -43.49
N PHE A 5 64.73 -3.44 -44.57
CA PHE A 5 64.31 -4.84 -44.62
C PHE A 5 65.38 -5.76 -44.02
N ILE A 6 65.01 -6.52 -43.00
CA ILE A 6 65.88 -7.49 -42.32
C ILE A 6 65.18 -8.81 -42.04
N THR A 7 65.96 -9.87 -41.82
CA THR A 7 65.47 -11.16 -41.35
C THR A 7 66.11 -11.48 -40.02
N LEU A 8 65.30 -11.73 -38.99
CA LEU A 8 65.74 -11.98 -37.62
C LEU A 8 65.31 -13.36 -37.16
N SER A 9 66.27 -14.13 -36.66
CA SER A 9 66.07 -15.47 -36.15
C SER A 9 65.90 -15.50 -34.63
N THR A 10 65.06 -16.41 -34.14
CA THR A 10 64.93 -16.76 -32.72
C THR A 10 65.98 -17.79 -32.29
N THR A 11 66.45 -18.63 -33.21
CA THR A 11 67.37 -19.74 -32.91
C THR A 11 68.80 -19.47 -33.32
N GLU A 12 69.01 -18.78 -34.45
CA GLU A 12 70.32 -18.49 -35.03
C GLU A 12 70.81 -17.07 -34.69
N PRO A 13 72.12 -16.82 -34.58
CA PRO A 13 72.65 -15.48 -34.35
C PRO A 13 72.42 -14.55 -35.55
N ASN A 14 71.93 -13.33 -35.30
CA ASN A 14 71.64 -12.34 -36.35
C ASN A 14 72.89 -11.54 -36.78
N ASN A 15 74.00 -12.24 -37.02
CA ASN A 15 75.28 -11.63 -37.40
C ASN A 15 75.42 -11.40 -38.92
N ASN A 16 74.60 -12.08 -39.73
CA ASN A 16 74.63 -12.01 -41.19
C ASN A 16 73.59 -11.04 -41.78
N ILE A 17 72.96 -10.22 -40.94
CA ILE A 17 72.06 -9.18 -41.42
C ILE A 17 72.87 -8.03 -42.04
N GLY A 18 72.34 -7.39 -43.09
CA GLY A 18 72.94 -6.19 -43.65
C GLY A 18 73.07 -5.08 -42.61
N ILE A 19 73.99 -4.13 -42.84
CA ILE A 19 74.20 -3.01 -41.93
C ILE A 19 72.93 -2.13 -41.88
N VAL A 20 72.23 -2.13 -40.76
CA VAL A 20 71.10 -1.23 -40.51
C VAL A 20 71.66 0.11 -40.01
N LYS A 21 71.52 1.15 -40.84
CA LYS A 21 71.94 2.52 -40.51
C LYS A 21 70.73 3.42 -40.40
N LEU A 22 70.60 4.08 -39.26
CA LEU A 22 69.54 5.02 -38.95
C LEU A 22 70.13 6.39 -38.66
N ARG A 23 69.41 7.47 -38.96
CA ARG A 23 69.85 8.84 -38.67
C ARG A 23 69.25 9.35 -37.36
N HIS A 24 70.08 9.93 -36.50
CA HIS A 24 69.63 10.59 -35.27
C HIS A 24 68.68 11.77 -35.57
N ALA A 25 67.73 12.05 -34.66
CA ALA A 25 66.72 13.11 -34.79
C ALA A 25 65.82 13.04 -36.06
N ASP A 26 65.81 11.90 -36.75
CA ASP A 26 64.97 11.62 -37.92
C ASP A 26 63.83 10.69 -37.49
N VAL A 27 62.96 11.27 -36.67
CA VAL A 27 61.90 10.64 -35.88
C VAL A 27 60.72 10.25 -36.76
N ASN A 28 60.18 9.04 -36.57
CA ASN A 28 58.98 8.55 -37.27
C ASN A 28 59.06 8.56 -38.81
N SER A 29 60.24 8.72 -39.38
CA SER A 29 60.49 8.74 -40.83
C SER A 29 61.27 7.51 -41.30
N GLN A 30 61.75 6.67 -40.37
CA GLN A 30 62.50 5.44 -40.59
C GLN A 30 61.80 4.26 -39.94
N ALA A 31 61.73 3.13 -40.64
CA ALA A 31 61.11 1.91 -40.14
C ALA A 31 61.99 0.67 -40.37
N ILE A 32 61.99 -0.24 -39.41
CA ILE A 32 62.62 -1.55 -39.51
C ILE A 32 61.54 -2.57 -39.86
N VAL A 33 61.62 -3.12 -41.07
CA VAL A 33 60.71 -4.16 -41.56
C VAL A 33 61.40 -5.51 -41.38
N ALA A 34 60.97 -6.28 -40.37
CA ALA A 34 61.61 -7.53 -39.99
C ALA A 34 60.76 -8.74 -40.36
N GLN A 35 61.37 -9.72 -41.03
CA GLN A 35 60.87 -11.09 -41.15
C GLN A 35 61.41 -11.92 -39.99
N ILE A 36 60.51 -12.52 -39.22
CA ILE A 36 60.84 -13.36 -38.07
C ILE A 36 60.91 -14.81 -38.51
N VAL A 37 62.00 -15.49 -38.16
CA VAL A 37 62.24 -16.90 -38.50
C VAL A 37 62.66 -17.72 -37.28
N GLU A 38 62.32 -19.00 -37.32
CA GLU A 38 62.75 -20.00 -36.34
C GLU A 38 63.18 -21.25 -37.11
N ASN A 39 64.40 -21.74 -36.87
CA ASN A 39 64.97 -22.87 -37.61
C ASN A 39 64.88 -22.72 -39.15
N GLY A 40 65.06 -21.49 -39.65
CA GLY A 40 65.03 -21.17 -41.08
C GLY A 40 63.65 -21.06 -41.72
N GLN A 41 62.56 -21.24 -40.95
CA GLN A 41 61.19 -21.08 -41.44
C GLN A 41 60.53 -19.84 -40.83
N SER A 42 59.55 -19.25 -41.53
CA SER A 42 58.78 -18.12 -40.99
C SER A 42 58.06 -18.51 -39.70
N LYS A 43 58.20 -17.68 -38.66
CA LYS A 43 57.61 -17.93 -37.34
C LYS A 43 56.27 -17.22 -37.20
N ASN A 44 55.19 -18.00 -37.00
CA ASN A 44 53.90 -17.46 -36.62
C ASN A 44 53.90 -17.05 -35.12
N PHE A 45 53.36 -15.86 -34.84
CA PHE A 45 53.21 -15.32 -33.48
C PHE A 45 51.79 -14.79 -33.18
N GLU A 46 50.76 -15.43 -33.75
CA GLU A 46 49.36 -15.06 -33.54
C GLU A 46 48.97 -15.03 -32.06
N GLY A 47 48.23 -13.99 -31.68
CA GLY A 47 47.85 -13.74 -30.29
C GLY A 47 48.96 -13.16 -29.40
N LEU A 48 50.13 -12.80 -29.97
CA LEU A 48 51.23 -12.17 -29.25
C LEU A 48 51.48 -10.74 -29.75
N GLN A 49 51.75 -9.82 -28.81
CA GLN A 49 52.14 -8.45 -29.09
C GLN A 49 53.66 -8.37 -29.20
N PRO A 50 54.23 -7.95 -30.35
CA PRO A 50 55.65 -7.65 -30.48
C PRO A 50 56.03 -6.36 -29.76
N PHE A 51 57.20 -6.38 -29.13
CA PHE A 51 57.86 -5.25 -28.50
C PHE A 51 59.27 -5.10 -29.04
N PHE A 52 59.66 -3.87 -29.39
CA PHE A 52 61.05 -3.51 -29.65
C PHE A 52 61.75 -3.28 -28.32
N CYS A 53 62.86 -3.97 -28.09
CA CYS A 53 63.63 -3.92 -26.86
C CYS A 53 65.06 -3.47 -27.16
N LEU A 54 65.40 -2.25 -26.75
CA LEU A 54 66.76 -1.72 -26.81
C LEU A 54 67.47 -2.01 -25.49
N MET A 55 68.66 -2.61 -25.59
CA MET A 55 69.48 -2.90 -24.43
C MET A 55 70.22 -1.63 -23.96
N ALA A 56 70.36 -1.49 -22.64
CA ALA A 56 71.14 -0.40 -22.07
C ALA A 56 72.59 -0.45 -22.54
N GLN A 57 73.25 0.70 -22.63
CA GLN A 57 74.70 0.70 -22.73
C GLN A 57 75.31 0.17 -21.42
N GLU A 58 76.18 -0.83 -21.51
CA GLU A 58 76.81 -1.45 -20.33
C GLU A 58 77.56 -0.44 -19.43
N ILE A 59 78.09 0.64 -20.02
CA ILE A 59 78.91 1.64 -19.32
C ILE A 59 78.06 2.59 -18.47
N THR A 60 76.90 3.03 -18.98
CA THR A 60 76.06 4.03 -18.33
C THR A 60 74.81 3.44 -17.68
N GLY A 61 74.40 2.23 -18.07
CA GLY A 61 73.12 1.65 -17.70
C GLY A 61 71.91 2.40 -18.26
N GLN A 62 72.11 3.31 -19.22
CA GLN A 62 71.08 4.16 -19.81
C GLN A 62 70.73 3.73 -21.24
N GLY A 63 69.61 4.27 -21.76
CA GLY A 63 69.15 4.01 -23.13
C GLY A 63 68.31 2.75 -23.29
N ILE A 64 67.72 2.22 -22.21
CA ILE A 64 66.77 1.11 -22.31
C ILE A 64 65.47 1.65 -22.90
N THR A 65 64.94 1.00 -23.93
CA THR A 65 63.57 1.22 -24.39
C THR A 65 62.82 -0.10 -24.56
N GLU A 66 61.54 -0.07 -24.24
CA GLU A 66 60.60 -1.15 -24.47
C GLU A 66 59.33 -0.55 -25.07
N GLU A 67 59.09 -0.83 -26.35
CA GLU A 67 58.03 -0.16 -27.10
C GLU A 67 57.16 -1.17 -27.86
N PRO A 68 55.82 -1.10 -27.73
CA PRO A 68 54.94 -1.97 -28.49
C PRO A 68 55.02 -1.63 -29.98
N VAL A 69 55.26 -2.64 -30.81
CA VAL A 69 55.25 -2.50 -32.27
C VAL A 69 53.79 -2.45 -32.74
N ARG A 70 53.43 -1.39 -33.49
CA ARG A 70 52.04 -1.15 -33.88
C ARG A 70 51.63 -1.87 -35.16
N THR A 71 52.57 -2.11 -36.08
CA THR A 71 52.29 -2.69 -37.39
C THR A 71 52.96 -4.06 -37.51
N PHE A 72 52.18 -5.13 -37.62
CA PHE A 72 52.70 -6.48 -37.77
C PHE A 72 51.68 -7.43 -38.41
N ASN A 73 52.18 -8.50 -39.05
CA ASN A 73 51.40 -9.59 -39.57
C ASN A 73 51.88 -10.90 -38.92
N PRO A 74 51.15 -11.40 -37.89
CA PRO A 74 51.62 -12.52 -37.10
C PRO A 74 51.61 -13.84 -37.86
N THR A 75 50.67 -14.04 -38.79
CA THR A 75 50.57 -15.29 -39.57
C THR A 75 51.67 -15.41 -40.62
N LYS A 76 52.15 -14.28 -41.16
CA LYS A 76 53.31 -14.22 -42.07
C LYS A 76 54.65 -14.09 -41.35
N GLY A 77 54.64 -13.89 -40.04
CA GLY A 77 55.84 -13.69 -39.24
C GLY A 77 56.55 -12.37 -39.54
N THR A 78 55.85 -11.31 -39.94
CA THR A 78 56.47 -10.01 -40.28
C THR A 78 56.04 -8.90 -39.33
N LEU A 79 56.93 -7.94 -39.09
CA LEU A 79 56.62 -6.73 -38.34
C LEU A 79 57.30 -5.50 -38.93
N GLU A 80 56.74 -4.33 -38.65
CA GLU A 80 57.28 -3.03 -39.02
C GLU A 80 57.33 -2.14 -37.77
N TYR A 81 58.56 -1.86 -37.32
CA TYR A 81 58.81 -0.97 -36.20
C TYR A 81 59.23 0.40 -36.73
N THR A 82 58.34 1.38 -36.60
CA THR A 82 58.69 2.80 -36.78
C THR A 82 59.60 3.24 -35.65
N VAL A 83 60.80 3.72 -35.98
CA VAL A 83 61.85 3.99 -35.00
C VAL A 83 61.54 5.26 -34.21
N SER A 84 61.56 5.14 -32.87
CA SER A 84 61.30 6.24 -31.93
C SER A 84 62.55 7.05 -31.58
N ASP A 85 62.34 8.20 -30.92
CA ASP A 85 63.40 9.02 -30.32
C ASP A 85 64.28 8.22 -29.36
N ASN A 86 63.69 7.34 -28.55
CA ASN A 86 64.43 6.52 -27.60
C ASN A 86 65.32 5.49 -28.32
N ALA A 87 64.83 4.91 -29.41
CA ALA A 87 65.62 4.00 -30.24
C ALA A 87 66.75 4.71 -31.01
N LEU A 88 66.62 6.01 -31.26
CA LEU A 88 67.65 6.86 -31.90
C LEU A 88 68.55 7.60 -30.90
N GLN A 89 68.33 7.44 -29.60
CA GLN A 89 68.94 8.27 -28.55
C GLN A 89 70.47 8.24 -28.58
N MET A 90 71.05 7.06 -28.79
CA MET A 90 72.49 6.83 -28.69
C MET A 90 73.14 6.73 -30.06
N VAL A 91 73.90 7.76 -30.42
CA VAL A 91 74.74 7.76 -31.63
C VAL A 91 75.82 6.68 -31.52
N GLY A 92 75.96 5.85 -32.55
CA GLY A 92 76.91 4.74 -32.57
C GLY A 92 76.21 3.39 -32.73
N ARG A 93 76.87 2.32 -32.28
CA ARG A 93 76.36 0.95 -32.38
C ARG A 93 75.43 0.64 -31.20
N ASN A 94 74.22 0.18 -31.51
CA ASN A 94 73.19 -0.19 -30.54
C ASN A 94 72.83 -1.67 -30.69
N GLU A 95 72.47 -2.30 -29.58
CA GLU A 95 72.04 -3.71 -29.53
C GLU A 95 70.56 -3.79 -29.13
N ALA A 96 69.75 -4.42 -29.97
CA ALA A 96 68.32 -4.56 -29.75
C ALA A 96 67.81 -5.95 -30.14
N TYR A 97 66.59 -6.27 -29.71
CA TYR A 97 65.88 -7.48 -30.08
C TYR A 97 64.36 -7.23 -30.09
N PHE A 98 63.60 -8.17 -30.65
CA PHE A 98 62.14 -8.15 -30.54
C PHE A 98 61.66 -9.23 -29.55
N SER A 99 60.81 -8.83 -28.61
CA SER A 99 60.15 -9.70 -27.63
C SER A 99 58.67 -9.87 -28.00
N PHE A 100 58.13 -11.09 -27.91
CA PHE A 100 56.74 -11.39 -28.25
C PHE A 100 56.00 -11.83 -27.00
N ARG A 101 54.98 -11.06 -26.60
CA ARG A 101 54.36 -11.18 -25.28
C ARG A 101 52.85 -11.39 -25.36
N LYS A 102 52.32 -12.13 -24.40
CA LYS A 102 50.87 -12.31 -24.21
C LYS A 102 50.40 -11.51 -23.01
N GLN A 103 49.26 -10.82 -23.14
CA GLN A 103 48.65 -10.15 -21.99
C GLN A 103 47.88 -11.16 -21.14
N SER A 104 48.14 -11.19 -19.84
CA SER A 104 47.38 -11.99 -18.87
C SER A 104 47.22 -11.21 -17.58
N ARG A 105 45.96 -11.01 -17.14
CA ARG A 105 45.61 -10.26 -15.90
C ARG A 105 46.31 -8.89 -15.80
N GLY A 106 46.35 -8.14 -16.90
CA GLY A 106 46.97 -6.80 -16.95
C GLY A 106 48.50 -6.80 -16.99
N ARG A 107 49.18 -7.95 -17.08
CA ARG A 107 50.63 -8.06 -17.21
C ARG A 107 51.02 -8.64 -18.57
N TRP A 108 52.10 -8.13 -19.16
CA TRP A 108 52.71 -8.68 -20.37
C TRP A 108 53.72 -9.76 -20.01
N ILE A 109 53.50 -10.98 -20.50
CA ILE A 109 54.36 -12.14 -20.22
C ILE A 109 55.06 -12.54 -21.52
N GLU A 110 56.39 -12.47 -21.55
CA GLU A 110 57.20 -12.92 -22.69
C GLU A 110 56.98 -14.40 -22.98
N GLN A 111 56.77 -14.73 -24.26
CA GLN A 111 56.65 -16.10 -24.73
C GLN A 111 57.92 -16.53 -25.45
N PHE A 112 58.50 -15.64 -26.27
CA PHE A 112 59.80 -15.84 -26.90
C PHE A 112 60.37 -14.49 -27.38
N SER A 113 61.64 -14.48 -27.78
CA SER A 113 62.32 -13.32 -28.35
C SER A 113 63.19 -13.71 -29.56
N THR A 114 63.53 -12.75 -30.41
CA THR A 114 64.62 -12.92 -31.38
C THR A 114 65.97 -12.93 -30.66
N ARG A 115 67.01 -13.46 -31.32
CA ARG A 115 68.38 -13.15 -30.93
C ARG A 115 68.66 -11.65 -31.16
N SER A 116 69.60 -11.11 -30.38
CA SER A 116 70.02 -9.71 -30.53
C SER A 116 70.52 -9.43 -31.94
N PHE A 117 70.29 -8.21 -32.40
CA PHE A 117 70.84 -7.65 -33.61
C PHE A 117 71.41 -6.26 -33.34
N HIS A 118 72.26 -5.79 -34.26
CA HIS A 118 72.91 -4.50 -34.12
C HIS A 118 72.48 -3.54 -35.23
N TYR A 119 72.30 -2.28 -34.85
CA TYR A 119 72.10 -1.18 -35.78
C TYR A 119 72.98 0.01 -35.39
N ILE A 120 73.24 0.89 -36.37
CA ILE A 120 74.11 2.06 -36.18
C ILE A 120 73.26 3.31 -36.32
N VAL A 121 73.31 4.18 -35.31
CA VAL A 121 72.74 5.52 -35.37
C VAL A 121 73.83 6.50 -35.80
N GLU A 122 73.66 7.12 -36.97
CA GLU A 122 74.54 8.14 -37.52
C GLU A 122 74.25 9.52 -36.91
N LYS A 123 75.30 10.33 -36.75
CA LYS A 123 75.20 11.70 -36.25
C LYS A 123 74.32 12.54 -37.19
N ALA A 124 73.50 13.40 -36.60
CA ALA A 124 72.76 14.46 -37.31
C ALA A 124 73.26 15.85 -36.89
N VAL A 125 72.79 16.89 -37.58
CA VAL A 125 73.11 18.29 -37.24
C VAL A 125 72.52 18.69 -35.88
N TYR A 126 71.43 18.03 -35.47
CA TYR A 126 70.79 18.19 -34.17
C TYR A 126 71.33 17.17 -33.16
N SER A 127 71.50 17.57 -31.91
CA SER A 127 71.69 16.67 -30.77
C SER A 127 70.48 16.76 -29.84
N GLN A 128 69.73 15.68 -29.67
CA GLN A 128 68.61 15.66 -28.74
C GLN A 128 69.13 15.52 -27.31
N LEU A 129 68.81 16.50 -26.45
CA LEU A 129 69.04 16.38 -25.01
C LEU A 129 68.07 15.35 -24.45
N PHE A 130 68.58 14.32 -23.77
CA PHE A 130 67.74 13.37 -23.06
C PHE A 130 67.83 13.62 -21.56
N LYS A 131 66.70 13.43 -20.87
CA LYS A 131 66.62 13.54 -19.41
C LYS A 131 66.94 12.18 -18.81
N ASP A 132 67.72 12.16 -17.72
CA ASP A 132 67.91 10.94 -16.94
C ASP A 132 66.57 10.34 -16.52
N SER A 133 66.47 9.00 -16.58
CA SER A 133 65.26 8.28 -16.20
C SER A 133 64.89 8.59 -14.75
N ASN A 134 63.71 9.18 -14.54
CA ASN A 134 63.21 9.58 -13.23
C ASN A 134 61.82 9.00 -12.92
N TYR A 135 61.43 7.89 -13.57
CA TYR A 135 60.12 7.25 -13.40
C TYR A 135 59.75 7.00 -11.93
N TRP A 136 60.69 6.49 -11.12
CA TRP A 136 60.42 6.26 -9.71
C TRP A 136 60.12 7.56 -8.95
N TRP A 137 60.84 8.63 -9.27
CA TRP A 137 60.63 9.94 -8.65
C TRP A 137 59.29 10.56 -9.04
N THR A 138 58.87 10.47 -10.31
CA THR A 138 57.60 11.03 -10.75
C THR A 138 56.40 10.31 -10.13
N PHE A 139 56.45 8.97 -10.02
CA PHE A 139 55.40 8.22 -9.30
C PHE A 139 55.38 8.54 -7.80
N LYS A 140 56.55 8.72 -7.17
CA LYS A 140 56.64 9.12 -5.76
C LYS A 140 56.04 10.49 -5.51
N GLU A 141 56.33 11.47 -6.36
CA GLU A 141 55.77 12.82 -6.23
C GLU A 141 54.26 12.85 -6.48
N LEU A 142 53.77 12.11 -7.49
CA LEU A 142 52.33 11.99 -7.72
C LEU A 142 51.60 11.37 -6.51
N TYR A 143 52.16 10.31 -5.93
CA TYR A 143 51.61 9.69 -4.73
C TYR A 143 51.62 10.67 -3.54
N ARG A 144 52.70 11.45 -3.38
CA ARG A 144 52.79 12.48 -2.33
C ARG A 144 51.72 13.55 -2.50
N GLU A 145 51.53 14.08 -3.71
CA GLU A 145 50.50 15.09 -4.01
C GLU A 145 49.09 14.55 -3.76
N PHE A 146 48.82 13.30 -4.16
CA PHE A 146 47.54 12.64 -3.90
C PHE A 146 47.25 12.50 -2.40
N GLN A 147 48.23 12.03 -1.62
CA GLN A 147 48.09 11.90 -0.15
C GLN A 147 47.89 13.25 0.52
N THR A 148 48.59 14.29 0.05
CA THR A 148 48.44 15.66 0.56
C THR A 148 47.02 16.18 0.28
N SER A 149 46.51 15.99 -0.93
CA SER A 149 45.15 16.38 -1.33
C SER A 149 44.07 15.70 -0.50
N ILE A 150 44.21 14.40 -0.21
CA ILE A 150 43.28 13.68 0.69
C ILE A 150 43.32 14.29 2.08
N THR A 151 44.51 14.50 2.63
CA THR A 151 44.69 15.00 4.00
C THR A 151 44.09 16.39 4.17
N ASP A 152 44.41 17.30 3.25
CA ASP A 152 43.92 18.68 3.27
C ASP A 152 42.42 18.75 2.97
N GLY A 153 41.94 17.91 2.04
CA GLY A 153 40.53 17.81 1.67
C GLY A 153 39.66 17.32 2.83
N THR A 154 40.09 16.29 3.56
CA THR A 154 39.37 15.79 4.75
C THR A 154 39.25 16.87 5.81
N LYS A 155 40.35 17.56 6.14
CA LYS A 155 40.32 18.63 7.13
C LYS A 155 39.39 19.78 6.72
N THR A 156 39.49 20.21 5.46
CA THR A 156 38.65 21.31 4.94
C THR A 156 37.16 20.93 4.99
N TRP A 157 36.83 19.66 4.71
CA TRP A 157 35.46 19.15 4.80
C TRP A 157 34.95 19.11 6.24
N GLU A 158 35.75 18.62 7.18
CA GLU A 158 35.40 18.60 8.60
C GLU A 158 35.15 20.01 9.16
N ASP A 159 35.99 20.98 8.79
CA ASP A 159 35.84 22.38 9.17
C ASP A 159 34.56 23.00 8.55
N PHE A 160 34.24 22.67 7.29
CA PHE A 160 33.01 23.10 6.62
C PHE A 160 31.74 22.57 7.31
N VAL A 161 31.70 21.27 7.61
CA VAL A 161 30.55 20.65 8.30
C VAL A 161 30.41 21.22 9.71
N SER A 162 31.51 21.38 10.44
CA SER A 162 31.51 21.92 11.80
C SER A 162 31.03 23.37 11.85
N SER A 163 31.49 24.22 10.92
CA SER A 163 31.06 25.62 10.84
C SER A 163 29.61 25.80 10.37
N SER A 164 29.04 24.79 9.69
CA SER A 164 27.66 24.80 9.21
C SER A 164 26.70 24.03 10.12
N LYS A 165 27.18 23.47 11.23
CA LYS A 165 26.46 22.49 12.06
C LYS A 165 25.10 23.00 12.55
N GLU A 166 25.05 24.18 13.13
CA GLU A 166 23.79 24.75 13.68
C GLU A 166 22.74 24.94 12.57
N MET A 167 23.17 25.41 11.39
CA MET A 167 22.29 25.53 10.23
C MET A 167 21.78 24.16 9.79
N LEU A 168 22.68 23.18 9.64
CA LEU A 168 22.35 21.82 9.20
C LEU A 168 21.39 21.11 10.17
N GLU A 169 21.57 21.26 11.48
CA GLU A 169 20.68 20.69 12.50
C GLU A 169 19.32 21.40 12.53
N SER A 170 19.27 22.70 12.21
CA SER A 170 18.02 23.47 12.14
C SER A 170 17.19 23.27 10.86
N ILE A 171 17.73 22.60 9.84
CA ILE A 171 17.02 22.36 8.58
C ILE A 171 15.82 21.42 8.79
N ASN A 172 15.88 20.50 9.75
CA ASN A 172 14.81 19.54 10.00
C ASN A 172 14.57 19.33 11.51
N PRO A 173 14.05 20.35 12.23
CA PRO A 173 13.97 20.32 13.69
C PRO A 173 13.03 19.24 14.23
N ASP A 174 12.05 18.80 13.43
CA ASP A 174 11.00 17.85 13.84
C ASP A 174 11.06 16.50 13.07
N GLY A 175 12.05 16.28 12.20
CA GLY A 175 12.12 15.05 11.37
C GLY A 175 11.29 15.06 10.08
N ASN A 176 10.34 15.99 9.94
CA ASN A 176 9.35 16.06 8.85
C ASN A 176 9.93 16.20 7.43
N ILE A 177 11.09 16.82 7.23
CA ILE A 177 11.68 16.98 5.88
C ILE A 177 12.25 15.67 5.33
N ILE A 178 12.80 14.81 6.20
CA ILE A 178 13.29 13.48 5.79
C ILE A 178 12.10 12.60 5.37
N GLN A 179 10.99 12.66 6.11
CA GLN A 179 9.74 11.98 5.74
C GLN A 179 9.20 12.45 4.38
N LEU A 180 9.35 13.74 4.06
CA LEU A 180 8.98 14.30 2.76
C LEU A 180 9.88 13.79 1.63
N ILE A 181 11.18 13.57 1.86
CA ILE A 181 12.11 13.00 0.86
C ILE A 181 11.83 11.51 0.66
N ASP A 182 11.59 10.75 1.74
CA ASP A 182 11.18 9.36 1.66
C ASP A 182 9.84 9.23 0.91
N ALA A 183 8.88 10.13 1.17
CA ALA A 183 7.61 10.18 0.47
C ALA A 183 7.69 10.56 -1.02
N LEU A 184 8.84 11.05 -1.51
CA LEU A 184 9.07 11.28 -2.94
C LEU A 184 9.61 10.04 -3.66
N THR A 185 9.99 8.99 -2.94
CA THR A 185 10.48 7.75 -3.52
C THR A 185 9.34 6.74 -3.56
N GLY A 186 8.94 6.31 -4.76
CA GLY A 186 7.95 5.25 -4.93
C GLY A 186 8.50 3.88 -4.52
N ASP A 187 7.62 2.90 -4.34
CA ASP A 187 7.96 1.54 -3.90
C ASP A 187 8.93 0.81 -4.85
N ASP A 188 8.99 1.24 -6.12
CA ASP A 188 9.93 0.74 -7.13
C ASP A 188 11.32 1.40 -7.08
N GLY A 189 11.54 2.30 -6.10
CA GLY A 189 12.75 3.09 -5.95
C GLY A 189 12.85 4.31 -6.87
N THR A 190 11.80 4.61 -7.64
CA THR A 190 11.77 5.81 -8.50
C THR A 190 11.61 7.06 -7.63
N VAL A 191 12.53 8.01 -7.79
CA VAL A 191 12.46 9.30 -7.11
C VAL A 191 11.73 10.30 -7.99
N TYR A 192 10.61 10.84 -7.49
CA TYR A 192 9.78 11.78 -8.22
C TYR A 192 10.16 13.23 -7.91
N PRO A 193 10.08 14.14 -8.89
CA PRO A 193 10.39 15.56 -8.69
C PRO A 193 9.44 16.29 -7.72
N SER A 194 8.21 15.79 -7.53
CA SER A 194 7.27 16.32 -6.55
C SER A 194 6.29 15.25 -6.05
N LEU A 195 5.68 15.51 -4.89
CA LEU A 195 4.67 14.61 -4.32
C LEU A 195 3.45 14.51 -5.23
N LYS A 196 3.06 15.61 -5.89
CA LYS A 196 1.99 15.62 -6.88
C LYS A 196 2.31 14.70 -8.06
N GLU A 197 3.52 14.78 -8.61
CA GLU A 197 3.90 13.92 -9.74
C GLU A 197 4.01 12.45 -9.35
N ARG A 198 4.47 12.15 -8.13
CA ARG A 198 4.40 10.79 -7.59
C ARG A 198 2.96 10.31 -7.48
N LEU A 199 2.10 11.07 -6.79
CA LEU A 199 0.70 10.73 -6.60
C LEU A 199 -0.04 10.60 -7.93
N ASP A 200 0.21 11.49 -8.90
CA ASP A 200 -0.35 11.38 -10.24
C ASP A 200 0.18 10.13 -10.97
N ASN A 201 1.45 9.74 -10.78
CA ASN A 201 2.02 8.56 -11.40
C ASN A 201 1.51 7.26 -10.76
N GLU A 202 1.42 7.20 -9.43
CA GLU A 202 0.87 6.07 -8.69
C GLU A 202 -0.64 5.93 -8.93
N ASN A 203 -1.40 7.03 -8.86
CA ASN A 203 -2.83 7.04 -9.18
C ASN A 203 -3.13 6.72 -10.65
N ASN A 204 -2.20 6.97 -11.59
CA ASN A 204 -2.35 6.58 -13.00
C ASN A 204 -1.69 5.23 -13.35
N ARG A 205 -0.85 4.65 -12.48
CA ARG A 205 -0.31 3.28 -12.64
C ARG A 205 -1.36 2.22 -12.37
N TYR A 206 -2.38 2.56 -11.61
CA TYR A 206 -3.61 1.79 -11.49
C TYR A 206 -4.66 2.39 -12.43
N SER A 207 -4.60 2.05 -13.72
CA SER A 207 -5.88 1.90 -14.42
C SER A 207 -6.61 0.81 -13.66
N LEU A 208 -7.70 1.16 -12.98
CA LEU A 208 -8.59 0.19 -12.34
C LEU A 208 -9.04 -0.80 -13.42
N GLU A 209 -8.30 -1.88 -13.59
CA GLU A 209 -8.94 -3.15 -13.88
C GLU A 209 -9.90 -3.36 -12.71
N GLU A 210 -11.16 -3.71 -13.00
CA GLU A 210 -12.23 -4.06 -12.05
C GLU A 210 -11.81 -5.17 -11.04
N SER A 211 -10.58 -5.66 -11.10
CA SER A 211 -10.00 -6.73 -10.30
C SER A 211 -9.26 -6.28 -9.04
N PHE A 212 -9.03 -4.97 -8.82
CA PHE A 212 -8.39 -4.45 -7.59
C PHE A 212 -9.22 -3.34 -6.93
N GLU A 213 -10.47 -3.64 -6.60
CA GLU A 213 -11.15 -2.93 -5.51
C GLU A 213 -10.55 -3.41 -4.17
N PHE A 214 -10.08 -2.48 -3.33
CA PHE A 214 -9.73 -2.80 -1.93
C PHE A 214 -10.94 -3.50 -1.29
N GLY A 215 -10.75 -4.71 -0.75
CA GLY A 215 -11.85 -5.50 -0.16
C GLY A 215 -12.54 -6.50 -1.11
N GLY A 216 -12.10 -6.61 -2.37
CA GLY A 216 -12.67 -7.54 -3.34
C GLY A 216 -13.93 -6.98 -3.96
N GLY A 217 -13.88 -6.66 -5.25
CA GLY A 217 -15.01 -6.05 -5.93
C GLY A 217 -16.18 -7.01 -6.15
N VAL A 218 -17.12 -6.58 -7.00
CA VAL A 218 -18.27 -7.40 -7.38
C VAL A 218 -17.79 -8.68 -8.04
N ARG A 219 -17.96 -9.81 -7.34
CA ARG A 219 -17.60 -11.12 -7.90
C ARG A 219 -18.56 -11.48 -9.04
N LYS A 220 -17.99 -12.06 -10.10
CA LYS A 220 -18.72 -12.43 -11.33
C LYS A 220 -20.00 -13.27 -11.09
N ILE A 221 -20.03 -14.05 -10.02
CA ILE A 221 -21.19 -14.87 -9.67
C ILE A 221 -22.45 -14.06 -9.34
N PHE A 222 -22.28 -12.82 -8.90
CA PHE A 222 -23.38 -11.94 -8.52
C PHE A 222 -23.79 -10.98 -9.64
N SER A 223 -22.93 -10.73 -10.63
CA SER A 223 -23.12 -9.64 -11.61
C SER A 223 -24.47 -9.68 -12.32
N GLU A 224 -24.85 -10.81 -12.93
CA GLU A 224 -26.13 -10.95 -13.66
C GLU A 224 -27.33 -10.81 -12.71
N ALA A 225 -27.27 -11.45 -11.55
CA ALA A 225 -28.35 -11.39 -10.57
C ALA A 225 -28.51 -10.01 -9.93
N LEU A 226 -27.42 -9.24 -9.77
CA LEU A 226 -27.47 -7.86 -9.28
C LEU A 226 -28.15 -6.95 -10.31
N GLU A 227 -27.88 -7.11 -11.61
CA GLU A 227 -28.60 -6.38 -12.65
C GLU A 227 -30.10 -6.71 -12.62
N ASP A 228 -30.47 -7.99 -12.60
CA ASP A 228 -31.87 -8.42 -12.51
C ASP A 228 -32.56 -7.89 -11.25
N PHE A 229 -31.83 -7.88 -10.12
CA PHE A 229 -32.35 -7.37 -8.86
C PHE A 229 -32.59 -5.86 -8.93
N LYS A 230 -31.66 -5.08 -9.49
CA LYS A 230 -31.79 -3.63 -9.71
C LYS A 230 -32.98 -3.32 -10.61
N ASP A 231 -33.14 -4.05 -11.71
CA ASP A 231 -34.25 -3.89 -12.66
C ASP A 231 -35.62 -4.20 -12.04
N SER A 232 -35.65 -5.02 -10.98
CA SER A 232 -36.87 -5.35 -10.26
C SER A 232 -37.40 -4.24 -9.35
N LEU A 233 -36.59 -3.21 -9.04
CA LEU A 233 -36.92 -2.15 -8.07
C LEU A 233 -37.82 -1.08 -8.65
N ASP A 234 -38.92 -0.75 -7.96
CA ASP A 234 -39.79 0.36 -8.36
C ASP A 234 -39.24 1.67 -7.77
N GLN A 235 -38.44 2.38 -8.56
CA GLN A 235 -37.82 3.65 -8.17
C GLN A 235 -38.84 4.79 -7.95
N SER A 236 -40.11 4.61 -8.32
CA SER A 236 -41.16 5.58 -7.97
C SER A 236 -41.47 5.56 -6.46
N LYS A 237 -41.25 4.42 -5.80
CA LYS A 237 -41.40 4.24 -4.35
C LYS A 237 -40.12 4.60 -3.61
N PHE A 238 -40.19 4.62 -2.27
CA PHE A 238 -38.97 4.76 -1.46
C PHE A 238 -38.30 3.39 -1.34
N ASN A 239 -37.02 3.31 -1.67
CA ASN A 239 -36.21 2.09 -1.60
C ASN A 239 -35.02 2.33 -0.66
N LEU A 240 -34.95 1.53 0.41
CA LEU A 240 -33.83 1.52 1.33
C LEU A 240 -33.13 0.16 1.27
N ALA A 241 -31.91 0.12 0.75
CA ALA A 241 -31.09 -1.08 0.77
C ALA A 241 -30.47 -1.25 2.17
N VAL A 242 -30.52 -2.47 2.71
CA VAL A 242 -30.03 -2.80 4.04
C VAL A 242 -29.18 -4.07 3.97
N ASN A 243 -27.93 -3.93 4.40
CA ASN A 243 -27.05 -5.06 4.72
C ASN A 243 -26.85 -5.07 6.24
N THR A 244 -26.75 -6.24 6.85
CA THR A 244 -26.55 -6.41 8.29
C THR A 244 -25.69 -7.63 8.53
N ASP A 245 -24.93 -7.62 9.63
CA ASP A 245 -24.16 -8.79 10.08
C ASP A 245 -23.24 -9.31 8.95
N SER A 246 -22.47 -8.39 8.37
CA SER A 246 -21.43 -8.73 7.39
C SER A 246 -20.28 -9.48 8.05
N HIS A 247 -20.00 -9.21 9.33
CA HIS A 247 -18.95 -9.90 10.11
C HIS A 247 -17.61 -9.97 9.35
N ALA A 248 -17.18 -8.86 8.74
CA ALA A 248 -15.88 -8.78 8.08
C ALA A 248 -14.73 -9.16 9.03
N GLU A 249 -13.85 -10.04 8.57
CA GLU A 249 -12.67 -10.48 9.31
C GLU A 249 -11.61 -11.00 8.33
N ASP A 250 -10.37 -10.53 8.48
CA ASP A 250 -9.24 -10.89 7.60
C ASP A 250 -8.58 -12.22 7.98
N ASN A 251 -8.89 -12.75 9.16
CA ASN A 251 -8.36 -14.03 9.63
C ASN A 251 -9.22 -15.22 9.12
N GLN A 252 -8.68 -15.97 8.15
CA GLN A 252 -9.39 -17.02 7.38
C GLN A 252 -9.76 -18.32 8.14
N ALA A 253 -10.02 -18.29 9.45
CA ALA A 253 -10.35 -19.52 10.18
C ALA A 253 -11.29 -19.34 11.37
N LEU A 254 -12.27 -18.45 11.28
CA LEU A 254 -13.36 -18.45 12.26
C LEU A 254 -14.25 -19.69 12.05
N GLN A 255 -14.25 -20.61 13.01
CA GLN A 255 -15.13 -21.79 12.97
C GLN A 255 -16.61 -21.43 12.88
N GLN A 256 -17.01 -20.25 13.38
CA GLN A 256 -18.40 -19.80 13.36
C GLN A 256 -18.76 -19.04 12.07
N TYR A 257 -17.79 -18.39 11.42
CA TYR A 257 -17.97 -17.55 10.25
C TYR A 257 -16.91 -17.85 9.20
N PRO A 258 -16.94 -19.04 8.57
CA PRO A 258 -15.86 -19.50 7.69
C PRO A 258 -15.69 -18.65 6.43
N ALA A 259 -16.66 -17.80 6.10
CA ALA A 259 -16.71 -16.94 4.93
C ALA A 259 -16.53 -15.44 5.23
N SER A 260 -16.14 -15.07 6.45
CA SER A 260 -15.94 -13.67 6.88
C SER A 260 -14.94 -12.88 6.01
N TYR A 261 -14.02 -13.56 5.33
CA TYR A 261 -13.07 -12.96 4.40
C TYR A 261 -13.71 -12.45 3.09
N LEU A 262 -14.98 -12.80 2.83
CA LEU A 262 -15.75 -12.37 1.65
C LEU A 262 -16.64 -11.15 1.92
N SER A 263 -16.74 -10.72 3.18
CA SER A 263 -17.69 -9.70 3.63
C SER A 263 -17.54 -8.37 2.91
N PHE A 264 -16.31 -7.94 2.62
CA PHE A 264 -16.08 -6.70 1.87
C PHE A 264 -16.57 -6.80 0.41
N SER A 265 -16.54 -7.99 -0.20
CA SER A 265 -17.14 -8.24 -1.52
C SER A 265 -18.68 -8.18 -1.47
N HIS A 266 -19.29 -8.68 -0.39
CA HIS A 266 -20.73 -8.53 -0.18
C HIS A 266 -21.13 -7.05 0.02
N LEU A 267 -20.34 -6.31 0.81
CA LEU A 267 -20.53 -4.86 0.95
C LEU A 267 -20.37 -4.13 -0.40
N ALA A 268 -19.44 -4.56 -1.27
CA ALA A 268 -19.32 -4.04 -2.62
C ALA A 268 -20.55 -4.35 -3.50
N ASN A 269 -21.18 -5.53 -3.33
CA ASN A 269 -22.38 -5.91 -4.07
C ASN A 269 -23.57 -5.00 -3.73
N ILE A 270 -23.88 -4.78 -2.45
CA ILE A 270 -24.98 -3.87 -2.07
C ILE A 270 -24.70 -2.42 -2.50
N ARG A 271 -23.43 -1.99 -2.51
CA ARG A 271 -23.05 -0.65 -3.00
C ARG A 271 -23.49 -0.42 -4.44
N THR A 272 -23.52 -1.44 -5.29
CA THR A 272 -23.94 -1.32 -6.70
C THR A 272 -25.37 -0.80 -6.89
N LEU A 273 -26.20 -0.85 -5.85
CA LEU A 273 -27.57 -0.36 -5.89
C LEU A 273 -27.68 1.17 -5.82
N HIS A 274 -26.59 1.90 -5.59
CA HIS A 274 -26.62 3.34 -5.28
C HIS A 274 -27.33 4.23 -6.32
N GLU A 275 -27.52 3.76 -7.56
CA GLU A 275 -28.22 4.50 -8.62
C GLU A 275 -29.73 4.25 -8.64
N VAL A 276 -30.20 3.22 -7.95
CA VAL A 276 -31.59 2.73 -8.02
C VAL A 276 -32.30 2.69 -6.66
N VAL A 277 -31.63 3.12 -5.59
CA VAL A 277 -32.20 3.24 -4.24
C VAL A 277 -32.04 4.65 -3.69
N ASP A 278 -32.92 5.05 -2.77
CA ASP A 278 -32.85 6.37 -2.12
C ASP A 278 -31.74 6.40 -1.06
N ALA A 279 -31.48 5.26 -0.40
CA ALA A 279 -30.43 5.13 0.59
C ALA A 279 -29.92 3.69 0.76
N ILE A 280 -28.71 3.57 1.30
CA ILE A 280 -28.09 2.32 1.76
C ILE A 280 -27.82 2.45 3.27
N HIS A 281 -28.16 1.43 4.04
CA HIS A 281 -27.90 1.35 5.47
C HIS A 281 -27.16 0.07 5.83
N ILE A 282 -25.95 0.21 6.37
CA ILE A 282 -25.16 -0.90 6.91
C ILE A 282 -25.49 -1.00 8.41
N ASN A 283 -26.23 -2.04 8.78
CA ASN A 283 -27.02 -2.10 10.00
C ASN A 283 -26.34 -2.87 11.16
N GLY A 284 -25.06 -2.60 11.38
CA GLY A 284 -24.28 -3.16 12.48
C GLY A 284 -23.76 -4.58 12.24
N ASP A 285 -22.81 -4.96 13.10
CA ASP A 285 -21.97 -6.16 12.94
C ASP A 285 -21.34 -6.18 11.55
N THR A 286 -20.82 -5.02 11.16
CA THR A 286 -20.09 -4.79 9.92
C THR A 286 -18.79 -5.59 9.93
N VAL A 287 -18.12 -5.63 11.08
CA VAL A 287 -16.95 -6.47 11.33
C VAL A 287 -17.26 -7.52 12.38
N HIS A 288 -16.57 -8.65 12.33
CA HIS A 288 -16.76 -9.69 13.34
C HIS A 288 -16.14 -9.29 14.69
N GLY A 289 -15.07 -8.49 14.64
CA GLY A 289 -14.39 -7.99 15.81
C GLY A 289 -13.75 -9.11 16.64
N ASP A 290 -13.15 -10.14 16.02
CA ASP A 290 -12.31 -11.16 16.68
C ASP A 290 -10.82 -11.02 16.31
N ALA A 291 -10.46 -9.95 15.60
CA ALA A 291 -9.09 -9.66 15.17
C ALA A 291 -8.08 -9.62 16.34
N LEU A 292 -6.80 -9.91 16.06
CA LEU A 292 -5.77 -10.11 17.10
C LEU A 292 -5.49 -8.87 17.95
N ASN A 293 -5.79 -7.68 17.44
CA ASN A 293 -5.53 -6.40 18.09
C ASN A 293 -6.56 -5.35 17.68
N ILE A 294 -6.61 -4.22 18.40
CA ILE A 294 -7.66 -3.18 18.21
C ILE A 294 -7.46 -2.29 17.01
N GLU A 295 -6.23 -2.15 16.54
CA GLU A 295 -5.97 -1.44 15.30
C GLU A 295 -6.46 -2.24 14.08
N GLU A 296 -6.47 -3.57 14.15
CA GLU A 296 -7.04 -4.41 13.09
C GLU A 296 -8.57 -4.33 13.04
N VAL A 297 -9.25 -4.37 14.20
CA VAL A 297 -10.71 -4.10 14.27
C VAL A 297 -11.05 -2.70 13.75
N ARG A 298 -10.23 -1.70 14.11
CA ARG A 298 -10.36 -0.33 13.58
C ARG A 298 -10.22 -0.33 12.07
N HIS A 299 -9.16 -0.95 11.54
CA HIS A 299 -8.86 -0.97 10.11
C HIS A 299 -9.98 -1.63 9.30
N GLN A 300 -10.55 -2.73 9.80
CA GLN A 300 -11.67 -3.41 9.15
C GLN A 300 -12.92 -2.52 9.09
N ASN A 301 -13.24 -1.80 10.17
CA ASN A 301 -14.33 -0.82 10.19
C ASN A 301 -14.07 0.33 9.22
N GLU A 302 -12.85 0.89 9.21
CA GLU A 302 -12.46 1.96 8.28
C GLU A 302 -12.55 1.50 6.82
N THR A 303 -12.14 0.27 6.54
CA THR A 303 -12.24 -0.33 5.19
C THR A 303 -13.69 -0.46 4.78
N ALA A 304 -14.56 -1.02 5.62
CA ALA A 304 -15.98 -1.13 5.34
C ALA A 304 -16.62 0.24 5.06
N VAL A 305 -16.27 1.27 5.82
CA VAL A 305 -16.81 2.63 5.59
C VAL A 305 -16.25 3.26 4.32
N SER A 306 -14.95 3.10 4.05
CA SER A 306 -14.28 3.67 2.87
C SER A 306 -14.89 3.15 1.57
N LEU A 307 -15.35 1.89 1.54
CA LEU A 307 -16.05 1.30 0.39
C LEU A 307 -17.25 2.13 -0.06
N PHE A 308 -17.90 2.86 0.86
CA PHE A 308 -19.05 3.70 0.54
C PHE A 308 -18.73 5.19 0.57
N LYS A 309 -18.08 5.67 1.64
CA LYS A 309 -17.90 7.11 1.90
C LYS A 309 -16.82 7.77 1.05
N ASP A 310 -15.91 6.98 0.46
CA ASP A 310 -14.87 7.48 -0.45
C ASP A 310 -15.23 7.29 -1.93
N TYR A 311 -16.40 6.71 -2.21
CA TYR A 311 -16.94 6.54 -3.55
C TYR A 311 -18.02 7.59 -3.86
N PRO A 312 -18.10 8.12 -5.09
CA PRO A 312 -19.12 9.10 -5.48
C PRO A 312 -20.49 8.44 -5.72
N LEU A 313 -21.17 8.07 -4.65
CA LEU A 313 -22.48 7.41 -4.70
C LEU A 313 -23.62 8.41 -4.99
N GLN A 314 -24.69 7.93 -5.61
CA GLN A 314 -25.89 8.73 -5.98
C GLN A 314 -27.02 8.66 -4.94
N CYS A 315 -26.81 7.95 -3.84
CA CYS A 315 -27.76 7.79 -2.74
C CYS A 315 -27.12 8.15 -1.40
N ASP A 316 -27.95 8.35 -0.38
CA ASP A 316 -27.44 8.53 0.99
C ASP A 316 -26.91 7.20 1.53
N VAL A 317 -25.78 7.21 2.25
CA VAL A 317 -25.26 6.01 2.93
C VAL A 317 -25.05 6.24 4.41
N PHE A 318 -25.49 5.29 5.22
CA PHE A 318 -25.45 5.36 6.67
C PHE A 318 -24.99 4.04 7.29
N PHE A 319 -24.48 4.15 8.52
CA PHE A 319 -23.95 3.05 9.31
C PHE A 319 -24.57 3.10 10.71
N THR A 320 -24.85 1.93 11.26
CA THR A 320 -25.19 1.72 12.67
C THR A 320 -24.19 0.75 13.27
N MET A 321 -23.85 0.93 14.54
CA MET A 321 -22.96 0.02 15.27
C MET A 321 -23.73 -1.20 15.77
N GLY A 322 -23.16 -2.39 15.59
CA GLY A 322 -23.60 -3.64 16.19
C GLY A 322 -22.78 -4.01 17.42
N ASN A 323 -23.09 -5.15 18.02
CA ASN A 323 -22.43 -5.61 19.24
C ASN A 323 -21.03 -6.19 18.99
N HIS A 324 -20.70 -6.56 17.76
CA HIS A 324 -19.37 -7.05 17.38
C HIS A 324 -18.38 -5.93 17.05
N ASP A 325 -18.87 -4.81 16.54
CA ASP A 325 -18.05 -3.84 15.82
C ASP A 325 -16.92 -3.23 16.65
N ASP A 326 -17.11 -3.09 17.97
CA ASP A 326 -16.12 -2.47 18.87
C ASP A 326 -14.97 -3.39 19.29
N GLY A 327 -15.03 -4.67 18.90
CA GLY A 327 -14.06 -5.69 19.26
C GLY A 327 -14.17 -6.16 20.71
N SER A 328 -15.26 -5.86 21.42
CA SER A 328 -15.49 -6.37 22.78
C SER A 328 -15.78 -7.89 22.80
N GLY A 329 -16.05 -8.49 21.64
CA GLY A 329 -16.20 -9.94 21.45
C GLY A 329 -14.89 -10.74 21.48
N ARG A 330 -13.76 -10.14 21.07
CA ARG A 330 -12.43 -10.79 20.92
C ARG A 330 -12.02 -11.71 22.04
N LYS A 331 -12.41 -11.33 23.26
CA LYS A 331 -11.86 -11.92 24.46
C LYS A 331 -12.61 -13.14 24.96
N LYS A 332 -13.84 -13.40 24.49
CA LYS A 332 -14.61 -14.55 24.99
C LYS A 332 -14.03 -15.89 24.52
N ASN A 333 -13.29 -15.91 23.40
CA ASN A 333 -12.81 -17.16 22.81
C ASN A 333 -11.30 -17.40 22.81
N ASN A 334 -10.38 -16.42 22.84
CA ASN A 334 -8.93 -16.65 23.12
C ASN A 334 -8.19 -15.33 23.43
N LEU A 335 -7.15 -15.38 24.27
CA LEU A 335 -6.18 -14.31 24.67
C LEU A 335 -6.49 -13.47 25.91
N LEU A 336 -7.61 -12.76 26.01
CA LEU A 336 -7.78 -11.74 27.07
C LEU A 336 -8.99 -11.93 28.02
N GLY A 337 -9.92 -12.87 27.76
CA GLY A 337 -11.03 -13.23 28.66
C GLY A 337 -11.98 -12.08 29.05
N ASN A 338 -12.67 -12.20 30.19
CA ASN A 338 -13.52 -11.14 30.75
C ASN A 338 -12.73 -9.92 31.28
N ASN A 339 -11.44 -9.78 30.93
CA ASN A 339 -10.56 -8.71 31.42
C ASN A 339 -10.40 -7.60 30.37
N LEU A 340 -11.51 -7.08 29.85
CA LEU A 340 -11.50 -5.91 28.94
C LEU A 340 -11.18 -4.65 29.73
N THR A 341 -10.24 -3.83 29.26
CA THR A 341 -10.12 -2.43 29.68
C THR A 341 -10.64 -1.52 28.56
N PRO A 342 -10.95 -0.23 28.83
CA PRO A 342 -11.37 0.71 27.78
C PRO A 342 -10.39 0.83 26.60
N ASN A 343 -9.09 0.57 26.81
CA ASN A 343 -8.08 0.59 25.75
C ASN A 343 -8.12 -0.66 24.84
N ASP A 344 -8.86 -1.69 25.23
CA ASP A 344 -8.98 -2.95 24.49
C ASP A 344 -10.25 -2.99 23.62
N VAL A 345 -10.92 -1.87 23.37
CA VAL A 345 -12.13 -1.77 22.52
C VAL A 345 -12.14 -0.44 21.78
N LEU A 346 -12.93 -0.34 20.72
CA LEU A 346 -13.21 0.95 20.11
C LEU A 346 -14.18 1.74 20.99
N SER A 347 -13.84 3.01 21.22
CA SER A 347 -14.71 3.94 21.93
C SER A 347 -15.84 4.45 21.04
N GLU A 348 -16.87 5.03 21.64
CA GLU A 348 -17.90 5.72 20.86
C GLU A 348 -17.31 6.85 20.00
N SER A 349 -16.28 7.56 20.50
CA SER A 349 -15.57 8.59 19.73
C SER A 349 -14.85 8.03 18.50
N ASP A 350 -14.34 6.80 18.57
CA ASP A 350 -13.75 6.14 17.41
C ASP A 350 -14.80 5.94 16.32
N PHE A 351 -15.98 5.41 16.68
CA PHE A 351 -17.07 5.22 15.72
C PHE A 351 -17.61 6.52 15.14
N LYS A 352 -17.69 7.59 15.94
CA LYS A 352 -18.07 8.91 15.42
C LYS A 352 -17.14 9.41 14.32
N SER A 353 -15.84 9.13 14.48
CA SER A 353 -14.79 9.43 13.49
C SER A 353 -14.88 8.48 12.29
N ILE A 354 -14.89 7.16 12.51
CA ILE A 354 -14.93 6.14 11.46
C ILE A 354 -16.18 6.31 10.59
N TYR A 355 -17.37 6.45 11.19
CA TYR A 355 -18.64 6.61 10.47
C TYR A 355 -18.86 8.03 9.90
N ARG A 356 -17.95 8.97 10.20
CA ARG A 356 -18.00 10.38 9.73
C ARG A 356 -19.36 11.03 10.04
N THR A 357 -19.69 11.10 11.31
CA THR A 357 -20.99 11.57 11.84
C THR A 357 -21.26 13.08 11.67
N GLU A 358 -20.43 13.79 10.93
CA GLU A 358 -20.48 15.24 10.66
C GLU A 358 -21.62 15.72 9.72
N ARG A 359 -22.69 14.90 9.60
CA ARG A 359 -23.94 15.18 8.84
C ARG A 359 -23.78 15.27 7.33
N LEU A 360 -23.07 14.30 6.75
CA LEU A 360 -22.74 14.26 5.32
C LEU A 360 -23.97 14.15 4.41
N ASN A 361 -25.08 13.59 4.87
CA ASN A 361 -26.29 13.35 4.06
C ASN A 361 -27.44 14.28 4.47
N GLY A 362 -27.20 15.35 5.22
CA GLY A 362 -28.24 16.25 5.72
C GLY A 362 -29.21 15.59 6.71
N GLU A 363 -28.75 14.55 7.42
CA GLU A 363 -29.46 13.93 8.53
C GLU A 363 -29.42 14.80 9.80
N VAL A 364 -30.39 14.60 10.67
CA VAL A 364 -30.48 15.26 11.98
C VAL A 364 -29.98 14.29 13.04
N ARG A 365 -28.98 14.75 13.79
CA ARG A 365 -28.32 14.04 14.90
C ARG A 365 -28.43 14.84 16.18
N ASP A 366 -28.29 14.18 17.31
CA ASP A 366 -28.02 14.83 18.58
C ASP A 366 -26.52 15.16 18.69
N GLY A 367 -26.15 16.36 18.25
CA GLY A 367 -24.75 16.70 18.03
C GLY A 367 -24.15 15.84 16.91
N ASP A 368 -23.21 14.98 17.30
CA ASP A 368 -22.45 14.01 16.49
C ASP A 368 -22.80 12.55 16.86
N SER A 369 -23.99 12.31 17.43
CA SER A 369 -24.47 10.97 17.78
C SER A 369 -24.39 9.98 16.63
N ILE A 370 -24.21 8.69 16.94
CA ILE A 370 -24.29 7.61 15.95
C ILE A 370 -25.72 7.42 15.45
N TYR A 371 -26.72 7.59 16.33
CA TYR A 371 -28.14 7.61 15.98
C TYR A 371 -28.55 8.92 15.27
N TYR A 372 -29.54 8.85 14.37
CA TYR A 372 -29.98 9.99 13.56
C TYR A 372 -31.38 9.78 12.99
N TYR A 373 -31.99 10.84 12.43
CA TYR A 373 -33.10 10.69 11.49
C TYR A 373 -32.84 11.46 10.19
N LYS A 374 -33.41 10.97 9.09
CA LYS A 374 -33.38 11.61 7.77
C LYS A 374 -34.78 11.62 7.18
N ASP A 375 -35.22 12.81 6.80
CA ASP A 375 -36.44 12.98 6.02
C ASP A 375 -36.13 12.92 4.52
N TYR A 376 -36.99 12.24 3.77
CA TYR A 376 -37.05 12.21 2.31
C TYR A 376 -38.34 12.91 1.87
N PRO A 377 -38.35 14.25 1.71
CA PRO A 377 -39.59 15.00 1.57
C PRO A 377 -40.40 14.68 0.32
N ASP A 378 -39.73 14.33 -0.78
CA ASP A 378 -40.40 13.96 -2.03
C ASP A 378 -41.11 12.61 -1.91
N LYS A 379 -40.56 11.72 -1.06
CA LYS A 379 -41.13 10.40 -0.77
C LYS A 379 -42.04 10.41 0.47
N LYS A 380 -41.99 11.48 1.29
CA LYS A 380 -42.66 11.60 2.59
C LYS A 380 -42.36 10.42 3.51
N ILE A 381 -41.08 10.06 3.57
CA ILE A 381 -40.58 9.02 4.46
C ILE A 381 -39.63 9.66 5.47
N ARG A 382 -39.75 9.25 6.73
CA ARG A 382 -38.75 9.50 7.77
C ARG A 382 -38.05 8.20 8.11
N VAL A 383 -36.74 8.16 7.91
CA VAL A 383 -35.88 7.07 8.36
C VAL A 383 -35.24 7.49 9.67
N ILE A 384 -35.37 6.68 10.71
CA ILE A 384 -34.68 6.85 11.99
C ILE A 384 -33.70 5.68 12.13
N SER A 385 -32.47 5.95 12.54
CA SER A 385 -31.52 4.93 12.98
C SER A 385 -31.23 5.12 14.46
N LEU A 386 -31.33 4.04 15.24
CA LEU A 386 -31.00 3.99 16.66
C LEU A 386 -29.75 3.15 16.90
N ASN A 387 -28.96 3.55 17.89
CA ASN A 387 -27.86 2.76 18.41
C ASN A 387 -28.39 1.88 19.54
N SER A 388 -28.76 0.63 19.22
CA SER A 388 -29.21 -0.37 20.19
C SER A 388 -28.08 -1.00 21.01
N SER A 389 -26.82 -0.63 20.73
CA SER A 389 -25.62 -1.05 21.46
C SER A 389 -24.99 0.14 22.20
N GLU A 390 -25.80 1.09 22.69
CA GLU A 390 -25.34 2.30 23.40
C GLU A 390 -24.96 1.97 24.85
N VAL A 391 -23.86 1.23 25.00
CA VAL A 391 -23.22 0.94 26.28
C VAL A 391 -21.86 1.62 26.29
N SER A 392 -21.58 2.41 27.33
CA SER A 392 -20.30 3.11 27.44
C SER A 392 -19.19 2.17 27.87
N GLU A 393 -18.06 2.19 27.15
CA GLU A 393 -16.85 1.46 27.52
C GLU A 393 -16.20 1.98 28.81
N GLN A 394 -16.64 3.15 29.31
CA GLN A 394 -16.14 3.77 30.54
C GLN A 394 -16.85 3.25 31.80
N ILE A 395 -17.88 2.40 31.66
CA ILE A 395 -18.50 1.73 32.81
C ILE A 395 -17.61 0.59 33.25
N ILE A 396 -16.72 0.88 34.20
CA ILE A 396 -15.68 -0.04 34.69
C ILE A 396 -15.95 -0.52 36.13
N ASP A 397 -15.44 -1.72 36.45
CA ASP A 397 -15.42 -2.26 37.79
C ASP A 397 -14.27 -1.68 38.65
N GLU A 398 -14.17 -2.13 39.90
CA GLU A 398 -13.13 -1.72 40.84
C GLU A 398 -11.69 -2.06 40.40
N ASN A 399 -11.53 -2.97 39.44
CA ASN A 399 -10.26 -3.39 38.88
C ASN A 399 -9.91 -2.64 37.58
N GLY A 400 -10.76 -1.70 37.15
CA GLY A 400 -10.59 -0.97 35.89
C GLY A 400 -11.00 -1.76 34.65
N LEU A 401 -11.80 -2.82 34.81
CA LEU A 401 -12.29 -3.66 33.72
C LEU A 401 -13.70 -3.23 33.28
N ILE A 402 -14.00 -3.31 32.00
CA ILE A 402 -15.33 -3.03 31.45
C ILE A 402 -16.36 -3.97 32.07
N LYS A 403 -17.37 -3.41 32.73
CA LYS A 403 -18.44 -4.16 33.41
C LYS A 403 -19.47 -4.72 32.44
N TYR A 404 -19.75 -3.97 31.37
CA TYR A 404 -20.77 -4.31 30.37
C TYR A 404 -20.20 -4.22 28.95
N PRO A 405 -19.56 -5.29 28.44
CA PRO A 405 -19.09 -5.34 27.06
C PRO A 405 -20.26 -5.22 26.07
N ARG A 406 -20.12 -4.42 25.00
CA ARG A 406 -21.19 -4.24 23.99
C ARG A 406 -21.60 -5.56 23.35
N PHE A 407 -20.66 -6.50 23.21
CA PHE A 407 -20.87 -7.84 22.70
C PHE A 407 -22.11 -8.57 23.26
N THR A 408 -22.45 -8.36 24.54
CA THR A 408 -23.59 -9.02 25.21
C THR A 408 -24.56 -8.06 25.87
N ASN A 409 -24.40 -6.75 25.69
CA ASN A 409 -25.21 -5.76 26.40
C ASN A 409 -25.76 -4.76 25.39
N HIS A 410 -27.08 -4.72 25.29
CA HIS A 410 -27.83 -3.87 24.37
C HIS A 410 -28.66 -2.89 25.19
N SER A 411 -28.55 -1.60 24.86
CA SER A 411 -29.09 -0.54 25.70
C SER A 411 -29.37 0.72 24.90
N TYR A 412 -30.25 1.55 25.45
CA TYR A 412 -30.52 2.91 25.03
C TYR A 412 -30.37 3.82 26.25
N SER A 413 -29.54 4.85 26.13
CA SER A 413 -29.37 5.86 27.19
C SER A 413 -30.63 6.73 27.33
N GLU A 414 -30.78 7.37 28.50
CA GLU A 414 -31.83 8.39 28.71
C GLU A 414 -31.78 9.47 27.63
N LYS A 415 -30.58 9.89 27.23
CA LYS A 415 -30.38 10.92 26.21
C LYS A 415 -30.88 10.47 24.83
N GLN A 416 -30.56 9.25 24.40
CA GLN A 416 -31.06 8.72 23.13
C GLN A 416 -32.59 8.52 23.16
N LEU A 417 -33.14 8.05 24.28
CA LEU A 417 -34.58 7.86 24.47
C LEU A 417 -35.34 9.20 24.45
N ASP A 418 -34.82 10.21 25.13
CA ASP A 418 -35.38 11.57 25.12
C ASP A 418 -35.30 12.17 23.71
N TRP A 419 -34.16 12.01 23.02
CA TRP A 419 -34.02 12.46 21.64
C TRP A 419 -35.00 11.75 20.69
N LEU A 420 -35.16 10.42 20.82
CA LEU A 420 -36.13 9.67 20.02
C LEU A 420 -37.54 10.24 20.22
N ALA A 421 -37.95 10.44 21.48
CA ALA A 421 -39.31 10.84 21.82
C ALA A 421 -39.58 12.32 21.49
N ASN A 422 -38.67 13.22 21.85
CA ASN A 422 -38.89 14.67 21.82
C ASN A 422 -38.26 15.38 20.62
N VAL A 423 -37.46 14.67 19.81
CA VAL A 423 -36.85 15.23 18.58
C VAL A 423 -37.19 14.39 17.35
N ALA A 424 -36.88 13.09 17.34
CA ALA A 424 -37.01 12.27 16.14
C ALA A 424 -38.46 11.91 15.80
N LEU A 425 -39.32 11.70 16.80
CA LEU A 425 -40.74 11.38 16.62
C LEU A 425 -41.68 12.58 16.86
N MET A 426 -41.13 13.70 17.35
CA MET A 426 -41.90 14.92 17.62
C MET A 426 -42.06 15.77 16.36
N GLY A 427 -43.26 16.27 16.13
CA GLY A 427 -43.56 17.18 15.02
C GLY A 427 -43.50 16.54 13.63
N VAL A 428 -43.56 15.20 13.55
CA VAL A 428 -43.69 14.51 12.25
C VAL A 428 -44.98 14.97 11.58
N SER A 429 -44.98 15.19 10.27
CA SER A 429 -46.19 15.56 9.53
C SER A 429 -47.12 14.36 9.32
N GLU A 430 -48.43 14.58 9.24
CA GLU A 430 -49.44 13.50 9.10
C GLU A 430 -49.27 12.67 7.81
N ASP A 431 -48.69 13.26 6.76
CA ASP A 431 -48.47 12.63 5.45
C ASP A 431 -47.16 11.81 5.37
N TYR A 432 -46.36 11.81 6.44
CA TYR A 432 -45.11 11.05 6.53
C TYR A 432 -45.32 9.64 7.09
N HIS A 433 -44.57 8.68 6.54
CA HIS A 433 -44.46 7.33 7.08
C HIS A 433 -43.08 7.16 7.71
N THR A 434 -43.03 6.68 8.95
CA THR A 434 -41.78 6.58 9.73
C THR A 434 -41.33 5.14 9.88
N LEU A 435 -40.04 4.86 9.64
CA LEU A 435 -39.41 3.56 9.94
C LEU A 435 -38.19 3.76 10.83
N ILE A 436 -37.88 2.72 11.61
CA ILE A 436 -36.67 2.66 12.45
C ILE A 436 -35.77 1.52 11.99
N LEU A 437 -34.46 1.80 11.90
CA LEU A 437 -33.40 0.80 11.76
C LEU A 437 -32.55 0.80 13.02
N GLN A 438 -32.07 -0.37 13.40
CA GLN A 438 -31.12 -0.56 14.48
C GLN A 438 -30.52 -1.96 14.37
N HIS A 439 -29.40 -2.22 15.03
CA HIS A 439 -28.76 -3.52 14.92
C HIS A 439 -29.57 -4.64 15.64
N THR A 440 -29.74 -4.53 16.95
CA THR A 440 -30.48 -5.51 17.77
C THR A 440 -32.01 -5.33 17.69
N PRO A 441 -32.82 -6.39 17.51
CA PRO A 441 -34.28 -6.29 17.56
C PRO A 441 -34.80 -5.88 18.95
N LEU A 442 -36.04 -5.38 19.02
CA LEU A 442 -36.67 -5.18 20.33
C LEU A 442 -37.03 -6.52 20.98
N CYS A 443 -36.39 -6.81 22.10
CA CYS A 443 -36.67 -7.97 22.92
C CYS A 443 -37.77 -7.64 23.94
N PHE A 444 -38.96 -8.22 23.76
CA PHE A 444 -40.10 -8.04 24.67
C PHE A 444 -40.76 -9.39 24.92
N GLY A 445 -40.79 -9.83 26.18
CA GLY A 445 -41.29 -11.15 26.55
C GLY A 445 -40.34 -12.31 26.21
N TRP A 446 -39.14 -12.01 25.70
CA TRP A 446 -38.08 -12.96 25.39
C TRP A 446 -36.72 -12.25 25.43
N ALA A 447 -35.63 -13.00 25.53
CA ALA A 447 -34.25 -12.52 25.47
C ALA A 447 -33.36 -13.63 24.91
N LEU A 448 -32.25 -13.29 24.25
CA LEU A 448 -31.22 -14.28 23.93
C LEU A 448 -30.46 -14.67 25.19
N GLU A 449 -30.15 -15.96 25.30
CA GLU A 449 -29.36 -16.49 26.40
C GLU A 449 -27.96 -15.87 26.39
N GLY A 450 -27.55 -15.31 27.53
CA GLY A 450 -26.23 -14.69 27.68
C GLY A 450 -26.14 -13.24 27.21
N SER A 451 -27.24 -12.62 26.79
CA SER A 451 -27.33 -11.20 26.46
C SER A 451 -28.24 -10.46 27.44
N ASN A 452 -27.93 -9.17 27.68
CA ASN A 452 -28.73 -8.27 28.49
C ASN A 452 -29.35 -7.18 27.62
N TYR A 453 -30.60 -6.81 27.93
CA TYR A 453 -31.38 -5.83 27.18
C TYR A 453 -31.92 -4.79 28.15
N PHE A 454 -31.53 -3.53 27.95
CA PHE A 454 -31.90 -2.42 28.82
C PHE A 454 -32.73 -1.40 28.04
N ASN A 455 -33.86 -0.98 28.61
CA ASN A 455 -34.74 0.07 28.07
C ASN A 455 -35.39 -0.24 26.70
N HIS A 456 -35.40 -1.50 26.24
CA HIS A 456 -36.11 -1.91 25.01
C HIS A 456 -37.64 -1.73 25.14
N ASP A 457 -38.17 -1.90 26.34
CA ASP A 457 -39.57 -1.61 26.70
C ASP A 457 -39.90 -0.12 26.53
N MET A 458 -38.98 0.76 26.92
CA MET A 458 -39.15 2.21 26.75
C MET A 458 -39.21 2.60 25.27
N VAL A 459 -38.32 2.06 24.42
CA VAL A 459 -38.38 2.30 22.96
C VAL A 459 -39.71 1.85 22.39
N ARG A 460 -40.17 0.64 22.73
CA ARG A 460 -41.49 0.14 22.32
C ARG A 460 -42.61 1.10 22.71
N ASP A 461 -42.65 1.49 23.97
CA ASP A 461 -43.78 2.27 24.51
C ASP A 461 -43.77 3.72 24.00
N ILE A 462 -42.60 4.30 23.71
CA ILE A 462 -42.46 5.58 22.98
C ILE A 462 -43.07 5.46 21.57
N ILE A 463 -42.73 4.40 20.83
CA ILE A 463 -43.27 4.16 19.47
C ILE A 463 -44.79 3.98 19.53
N LEU A 464 -45.31 3.23 20.49
CA LEU A 464 -46.75 3.06 20.67
C LEU A 464 -47.46 4.39 20.98
N ALA A 465 -46.90 5.21 21.85
CA ALA A 465 -47.45 6.53 22.13
C ALA A 465 -47.43 7.45 20.90
N PHE A 466 -46.39 7.38 20.07
CA PHE A 466 -46.32 8.08 18.78
C PHE A 466 -47.40 7.62 17.79
N MET A 467 -47.57 6.31 17.65
CA MET A 467 -48.60 5.71 16.79
C MET A 467 -50.01 6.11 17.25
N GLU A 468 -50.25 6.15 18.55
CA GLU A 468 -51.55 6.47 19.13
C GLU A 468 -51.80 7.97 19.31
N GLY A 469 -50.77 8.82 19.17
CA GLY A 469 -50.86 10.26 19.42
C GLY A 469 -51.14 10.59 20.89
N LYS A 470 -50.50 9.88 21.82
CA LYS A 470 -50.74 9.99 23.26
C LYS A 470 -49.50 10.47 24.02
N LYS A 471 -49.72 10.82 25.29
CA LYS A 471 -48.64 11.06 26.24
C LYS A 471 -47.95 9.75 26.62
N TYR A 472 -46.63 9.81 26.74
CA TYR A 472 -45.80 8.79 27.32
C TYR A 472 -45.03 9.36 28.51
N VAL A 473 -44.97 8.60 29.59
CA VAL A 473 -44.04 8.82 30.71
C VAL A 473 -43.58 7.44 31.15
N GLY A 474 -42.28 7.20 31.11
CA GLY A 474 -41.70 5.90 31.49
C GLY A 474 -40.38 6.04 32.20
N GLN A 475 -40.01 4.98 32.88
CA GLN A 475 -38.76 4.86 33.63
C GLN A 475 -38.21 3.45 33.49
N SER A 476 -36.89 3.31 33.46
CA SER A 476 -36.19 2.03 33.43
C SER A 476 -36.62 1.10 34.57
N THR A 477 -36.71 -0.19 34.24
CA THR A 477 -37.17 -1.24 35.16
C THR A 477 -36.05 -2.19 35.59
N SER A 478 -34.84 -2.05 35.04
CA SER A 478 -33.70 -2.94 35.29
C SER A 478 -33.18 -2.88 36.73
N GLY A 479 -33.32 -1.72 37.39
CA GLY A 479 -32.74 -1.46 38.71
C GLY A 479 -31.21 -1.39 38.70
N ILE A 480 -30.59 -1.26 37.52
CA ILE A 480 -29.15 -1.10 37.34
C ILE A 480 -28.87 0.39 37.11
N PRO A 481 -28.24 1.11 38.07
CA PRO A 481 -28.06 2.56 38.01
C PRO A 481 -27.39 3.06 36.73
N GLU A 482 -26.47 2.29 36.16
CA GLU A 482 -25.77 2.66 34.93
C GLU A 482 -26.65 2.68 33.67
N PHE A 483 -27.85 2.09 33.73
CA PHE A 483 -28.83 2.04 32.64
C PHE A 483 -30.17 2.69 33.03
N ASP A 484 -30.24 3.41 34.15
CA ASP A 484 -31.42 4.14 34.55
C ASP A 484 -31.72 5.26 33.54
N ALA A 485 -32.99 5.39 33.17
CA ALA A 485 -33.53 6.43 32.31
C ALA A 485 -34.95 6.78 32.74
N ALA A 486 -35.32 8.05 32.60
CA ALA A 486 -36.68 8.54 32.75
C ALA A 486 -37.00 9.52 31.62
N VAL A 487 -38.02 9.21 30.83
CA VAL A 487 -38.40 10.01 29.64
C VAL A 487 -39.89 10.28 29.64
N GLY A 488 -40.25 11.48 29.23
CA GLY A 488 -41.64 11.88 28.97
C GLY A 488 -41.77 12.56 27.62
N ALA A 489 -42.87 12.28 26.92
CA ALA A 489 -43.22 12.92 25.66
C ALA A 489 -44.74 13.11 25.56
N ASP A 490 -45.16 14.14 24.83
CA ASP A 490 -46.57 14.45 24.62
C ASP A 490 -46.89 14.57 23.14
N PHE A 491 -47.39 13.48 22.55
CA PHE A 491 -47.79 13.45 21.16
C PHE A 491 -49.24 13.89 20.94
N SER A 492 -49.94 14.39 21.97
CA SER A 492 -51.38 14.70 21.88
C SER A 492 -51.68 15.82 20.88
N GLU A 493 -50.79 16.82 20.78
CA GLU A 493 -50.97 17.92 19.83
C GLU A 493 -50.67 17.50 18.39
N GLN A 494 -49.65 16.66 18.18
CA GLN A 494 -49.36 16.14 16.83
C GLN A 494 -50.42 15.12 16.39
N GLY A 495 -50.97 14.33 17.31
CA GLY A 495 -51.89 13.22 17.01
C GLY A 495 -51.17 11.96 16.52
N SER A 496 -51.94 10.95 16.12
CA SER A 496 -51.42 9.66 15.66
C SER A 496 -50.55 9.80 14.41
N ARG A 497 -49.50 8.98 14.30
CA ARG A 497 -48.62 8.93 13.13
C ARG A 497 -48.43 7.53 12.59
N ILE A 498 -48.10 7.45 11.30
CA ILE A 498 -47.91 6.19 10.60
C ILE A 498 -46.50 5.66 10.88
N PHE A 499 -46.46 4.46 11.45
CA PHE A 499 -45.23 3.72 11.68
C PHE A 499 -45.20 2.49 10.77
N VAL A 500 -44.16 2.39 9.95
CA VAL A 500 -43.95 1.33 8.96
C VAL A 500 -43.51 0.05 9.65
N GLY A 501 -42.53 0.17 10.54
CA GLY A 501 -41.91 -0.95 11.23
C GLY A 501 -40.52 -0.61 11.73
N LEU A 502 -40.00 -1.52 12.56
CA LEU A 502 -38.62 -1.52 13.04
C LEU A 502 -37.89 -2.68 12.35
N PHE A 503 -36.70 -2.40 11.82
CA PHE A 503 -35.89 -3.36 11.07
C PHE A 503 -34.53 -3.54 11.74
N SER A 504 -34.09 -4.78 11.84
CA SER A 504 -32.91 -5.18 12.61
C SER A 504 -32.17 -6.38 12.02
N GLY A 505 -30.96 -6.64 12.51
CA GLY A 505 -30.16 -7.83 12.19
C GLY A 505 -29.99 -8.71 13.42
N HIS A 506 -28.74 -8.97 13.81
CA HIS A 506 -28.28 -9.57 15.07
C HIS A 506 -28.63 -11.07 15.26
N LEU A 507 -29.83 -11.50 14.87
CA LEU A 507 -30.32 -12.87 15.07
C LEU A 507 -30.03 -13.81 13.91
N HIS A 508 -29.41 -13.29 12.84
CA HIS A 508 -29.01 -14.08 11.67
C HIS A 508 -30.19 -14.85 11.05
N ASN A 509 -31.37 -14.22 11.01
CA ASN A 509 -32.59 -14.87 10.56
C ASN A 509 -33.59 -13.87 9.96
N GLU A 510 -34.65 -14.43 9.38
CA GLU A 510 -35.75 -13.66 8.81
C GLU A 510 -37.03 -13.92 9.58
N ALA A 511 -37.39 -12.99 10.46
CA ALA A 511 -38.59 -13.12 11.27
C ALA A 511 -39.26 -11.76 11.50
N ASN A 512 -40.54 -11.82 11.89
CA ASN A 512 -41.24 -10.70 12.48
C ASN A 512 -41.54 -11.07 13.94
N TYR A 513 -40.79 -10.49 14.85
CA TYR A 513 -40.86 -10.82 16.26
C TYR A 513 -42.02 -10.14 16.95
N ASN A 514 -42.74 -10.96 17.71
CA ASN A 514 -43.74 -10.52 18.68
C ASN A 514 -44.85 -9.64 18.09
N SER A 515 -45.89 -10.31 17.56
CA SER A 515 -47.13 -9.67 17.09
C SER A 515 -47.88 -8.85 18.16
N GLU A 516 -47.51 -8.97 19.44
CA GLU A 516 -48.11 -8.23 20.56
C GLU A 516 -47.38 -6.90 20.86
N LEU A 517 -46.29 -6.60 20.15
CA LEU A 517 -45.63 -5.28 20.23
C LEU A 517 -46.54 -4.14 19.78
N GLY A 518 -47.55 -4.44 18.95
CA GLY A 518 -48.44 -3.44 18.34
C GLY A 518 -47.92 -2.86 17.02
N PHE A 519 -46.73 -3.25 16.58
CA PHE A 519 -46.13 -2.91 15.29
C PHE A 519 -45.18 -4.03 14.82
N ASN A 520 -44.70 -3.94 13.57
CA ASN A 520 -43.78 -4.92 12.99
C ASN A 520 -42.34 -4.71 13.49
N ASN A 521 -41.71 -5.76 14.03
CA ASN A 521 -40.34 -5.78 14.55
C ASN A 521 -39.57 -6.88 13.81
N ILE A 522 -38.92 -6.51 12.72
CA ILE A 522 -38.48 -7.43 11.68
C ILE A 522 -36.96 -7.59 11.75
N THR A 523 -36.52 -8.85 11.67
CA THR A 523 -35.12 -9.19 11.45
C THR A 523 -34.84 -9.48 9.98
N LEU A 524 -33.66 -9.09 9.55
CA LEU A 524 -33.09 -9.29 8.22
C LEU A 524 -31.95 -10.31 8.34
N LEU A 525 -31.80 -11.17 7.32
CA LEU A 525 -30.78 -12.20 7.28
C LEU A 525 -29.38 -11.58 7.25
N ASN A 526 -28.42 -12.22 7.93
CA ASN A 526 -27.02 -11.84 7.95
C ASN A 526 -26.34 -12.05 6.61
N SER A 527 -25.39 -11.18 6.26
CA SER A 527 -24.84 -11.14 4.91
C SER A 527 -23.94 -12.33 4.56
N ILE A 528 -23.17 -12.86 5.51
CA ILE A 528 -22.27 -14.00 5.27
C ILE A 528 -22.86 -15.33 5.73
N PRO A 529 -22.49 -16.48 5.13
CA PRO A 529 -22.79 -17.80 5.68
C PRO A 529 -22.20 -17.94 7.08
N ASP A 530 -23.00 -18.47 8.02
CA ASP A 530 -22.52 -18.84 9.35
C ASP A 530 -22.57 -20.36 9.54
N LYS A 531 -23.05 -20.88 10.68
CA LYS A 531 -23.26 -22.31 10.90
C LYS A 531 -24.54 -22.81 10.22
N ASP A 532 -24.86 -22.28 9.05
CA ASP A 532 -26.00 -22.66 8.23
C ASP A 532 -25.57 -23.46 6.97
N ASP A 533 -26.56 -23.82 6.15
CA ASP A 533 -26.34 -24.64 4.95
C ASP A 533 -25.99 -23.80 3.70
N ARG A 534 -25.70 -22.49 3.83
CA ARG A 534 -25.36 -21.64 2.67
C ARG A 534 -23.97 -21.99 2.13
N LEU A 535 -23.87 -22.08 0.81
CA LEU A 535 -22.65 -22.50 0.11
C LEU A 535 -21.89 -21.30 -0.44
N VAL A 536 -20.60 -21.23 -0.11
CA VAL A 536 -19.62 -20.33 -0.75
C VAL A 536 -19.52 -20.63 -2.25
N ASP A 537 -19.22 -19.60 -3.04
CA ASP A 537 -19.22 -19.59 -4.50
C ASP A 537 -20.59 -19.95 -5.11
N THR A 538 -21.67 -19.54 -4.44
CA THR A 538 -23.04 -19.60 -4.98
C THR A 538 -23.77 -18.28 -4.76
N LEU A 539 -24.87 -18.06 -5.48
CA LEU A 539 -25.78 -16.93 -5.24
C LEU A 539 -26.33 -16.90 -3.80
N GLN A 540 -26.40 -18.04 -3.13
CA GLN A 540 -26.88 -18.17 -1.76
C GLN A 540 -25.81 -17.82 -0.72
N GLU A 541 -24.58 -17.53 -1.13
CA GLU A 541 -23.51 -17.13 -0.22
C GLU A 541 -23.84 -15.81 0.47
N GLU A 542 -24.40 -14.85 -0.25
CA GLU A 542 -24.70 -13.53 0.26
C GLU A 542 -26.18 -13.39 0.63
N ALA A 543 -26.47 -12.52 1.60
CA ALA A 543 -27.80 -11.96 1.79
C ALA A 543 -27.78 -10.44 2.01
N PHE A 544 -28.73 -9.73 1.40
CA PHE A 544 -29.13 -8.38 1.79
C PHE A 544 -30.56 -8.11 1.33
N ASN A 545 -31.16 -6.99 1.77
CA ASN A 545 -32.56 -6.68 1.49
C ASN A 545 -32.74 -5.25 0.96
N VAL A 546 -33.75 -5.01 0.13
CA VAL A 546 -34.27 -3.67 -0.18
C VAL A 546 -35.68 -3.56 0.40
N LEU A 547 -35.87 -2.56 1.25
CA LEU A 547 -37.18 -2.18 1.79
C LEU A 547 -37.85 -1.21 0.81
N GLU A 548 -38.75 -1.72 -0.02
CA GLU A 548 -39.56 -0.90 -0.92
C GLU A 548 -40.87 -0.52 -0.20
N ILE A 549 -41.05 0.78 0.07
CA ILE A 549 -42.20 1.30 0.84
C ILE A 549 -43.27 1.84 -0.10
N ASP A 550 -44.38 1.12 -0.17
CA ASP A 550 -45.59 1.53 -0.87
C ASP A 550 -46.53 2.26 0.10
N LYS A 551 -46.51 3.59 0.07
CA LYS A 551 -47.36 4.41 0.95
C LYS A 551 -48.84 4.34 0.59
N ALA A 552 -49.17 4.13 -0.69
CA ALA A 552 -50.55 4.11 -1.15
C ALA A 552 -51.27 2.87 -0.61
N GLU A 553 -50.61 1.72 -0.70
CA GLU A 553 -51.12 0.44 -0.19
C GLU A 553 -50.75 0.17 1.28
N ARG A 554 -49.98 1.07 1.91
CA ARG A 554 -49.37 0.89 3.24
C ARG A 554 -48.70 -0.47 3.37
N LYS A 555 -47.87 -0.79 2.38
CA LYS A 555 -47.23 -2.09 2.24
C LYS A 555 -45.71 -1.94 2.16
N VAL A 556 -45.00 -2.82 2.84
CA VAL A 556 -43.55 -3.00 2.64
C VAL A 556 -43.34 -4.25 1.80
N ASN A 557 -42.64 -4.10 0.68
CA ASN A 557 -42.08 -5.23 -0.05
C ASN A 557 -40.60 -5.32 0.35
N ILE A 558 -40.26 -6.31 1.18
CA ILE A 558 -38.88 -6.65 1.52
C ILE A 558 -38.37 -7.53 0.38
N LYS A 559 -37.57 -6.97 -0.51
CA LYS A 559 -36.96 -7.69 -1.62
C LYS A 559 -35.62 -8.23 -1.18
N GLY A 560 -35.49 -9.55 -1.13
CA GLY A 560 -34.25 -10.22 -0.72
C GLY A 560 -33.37 -10.55 -1.91
N PHE A 561 -32.05 -10.33 -1.77
CA PHE A 561 -31.02 -10.78 -2.69
C PHE A 561 -30.29 -12.01 -2.14
N GLY A 562 -29.85 -12.89 -3.04
CA GLY A 562 -29.10 -14.10 -2.69
C GLY A 562 -29.91 -15.07 -1.84
N ALA A 563 -29.50 -15.28 -0.59
CA ALA A 563 -30.20 -16.12 0.37
C ALA A 563 -31.34 -15.42 1.11
N ALA A 564 -31.44 -14.08 1.06
CA ALA A 564 -32.55 -13.38 1.68
C ALA A 564 -33.87 -13.66 0.93
N SER A 565 -34.95 -13.93 1.66
CA SER A 565 -36.26 -14.20 1.07
C SER A 565 -37.02 -12.91 0.76
N SER A 566 -37.62 -12.85 -0.44
CA SER A 566 -38.58 -11.79 -0.76
C SER A 566 -39.91 -12.03 -0.04
N ARG A 567 -40.37 -11.03 0.74
CA ARG A 567 -41.58 -11.10 1.58
C ARG A 567 -42.26 -9.74 1.69
N SER A 568 -43.49 -9.71 2.19
CA SER A 568 -44.21 -8.44 2.33
C SER A 568 -45.24 -8.45 3.46
N TYR A 569 -45.57 -7.27 3.96
CA TYR A 569 -46.61 -7.07 4.98
C TYR A 569 -47.26 -5.69 4.84
N ILE A 570 -48.44 -5.54 5.45
CA ILE A 570 -49.19 -4.28 5.56
C ILE A 570 -48.96 -3.69 6.95
N TYR A 571 -48.83 -2.37 7.05
CA TYR A 571 -48.59 -1.64 8.30
C TYR A 571 -49.61 -0.54 8.57
#